data_AF-A0A4S4E739-F1
#
_entry.id   AF-A0A4S4E739-F1
#
_cell.length_a   1.000
_cell.length_b   1.000
_cell.length_c   1.000
_cell.angle_alpha   90.00
_cell.angle_beta   90.00
_cell.angle_gamma   90.00
#
_symmetry.space_group_name_H-M   'P 1'
#
loop_
_entity.id
_entity.type
_entity.pdbx_description
1 polymer ?
#
loop_
_entity_poly.entity_id
_entity_poly.type
_entity_poly.pdbx_seq_one_letter_code
_entity_poly.pdbx_strand_id
1 'polypeptide(L)'
;MKHGYSKNSAIRVPGAGTRTGTAVRVPGTAKEGPVCLVHSDTASVRRWGDVVQVNSWVAASGKNGMRRDWIVHDCKTGDILTRASSVWVMMNKETRRLSKIPDEVRVEIGPYFVDSPPVLDEDSRKLPKLNESTADYIRTGLTPKRSDLDVNLHVNNVKYVGWIVEVNLFSFF
;
A
#
# COMPACT_ATOMS: atom_id res chain seq x y z
N MET A 1 -6.34 3.48 29.14
CA MET A 1 -5.86 2.54 28.11
C MET A 1 -6.75 2.68 26.87
N LYS A 2 -6.34 3.48 25.88
CA LYS A 2 -7.15 3.70 24.67
C LYS A 2 -6.83 2.58 23.68
N HIS A 3 -7.83 1.73 23.40
CA HIS A 3 -7.73 0.67 22.41
C HIS A 3 -7.68 1.31 21.02
N GLY A 4 -6.47 1.39 20.43
CA GLY A 4 -6.29 1.77 19.04
C GLY A 4 -7.04 0.80 18.13
N TYR A 5 -7.74 1.34 17.14
CA TYR A 5 -8.54 0.56 16.19
C TYR A 5 -7.60 -0.26 15.28
N SER A 6 -7.21 -1.46 15.72
CA SER A 6 -6.59 -2.48 14.86
C SER A 6 -7.70 -3.21 14.13
N LYS A 7 -7.77 -3.08 12.79
CA LYS A 7 -8.62 -3.98 12.00
C LYS A 7 -7.89 -5.31 11.88
N ASN A 8 -8.27 -6.25 12.72
CA ASN A 8 -7.86 -7.65 12.58
C ASN A 8 -8.86 -8.34 11.65
N SER A 9 -8.39 -8.79 10.49
CA SER A 9 -9.19 -9.57 9.56
C SER A 9 -8.48 -10.87 9.23
N ALA A 10 -9.16 -12.00 9.46
CA ALA A 10 -8.74 -13.28 8.93
C ALA A 10 -9.15 -13.35 7.46
N ILE A 11 -8.19 -13.59 6.58
CA ILE A 11 -8.42 -13.71 5.14
C ILE A 11 -7.99 -15.11 4.73
N ARG A 12 -8.90 -15.87 4.12
CA ARG A 12 -8.54 -17.11 3.43
C ARG A 12 -7.92 -16.72 2.10
N VAL A 13 -6.72 -17.23 1.78
CA VAL A 13 -6.07 -16.95 0.49
C VAL A 13 -6.92 -17.57 -0.63
N PRO A 14 -7.65 -16.78 -1.44
CA PRO A 14 -8.56 -17.31 -2.45
C PRO A 14 -7.86 -17.52 -3.78
N GLY A 15 -8.26 -18.56 -4.52
CA GLY A 15 -8.22 -18.52 -5.98
C GLY A 15 -9.44 -17.74 -6.45
N ALA A 16 -9.22 -16.51 -6.96
CA ALA A 16 -10.23 -15.58 -7.48
C ALA A 16 -11.26 -14.99 -6.48
N GLY A 17 -11.14 -13.66 -6.25
CA GLY A 17 -12.25 -12.74 -6.00
C GLY A 17 -12.87 -12.66 -4.59
N THR A 18 -12.51 -11.61 -3.83
CA THR A 18 -13.43 -10.52 -3.39
C THR A 18 -12.64 -9.48 -2.58
N ARG A 19 -12.57 -8.24 -3.08
CA ARG A 19 -11.99 -7.09 -2.36
C ARG A 19 -13.06 -6.45 -1.49
N THR A 20 -13.09 -6.75 -0.20
CA THR A 20 -13.79 -5.91 0.78
C THR A 20 -12.84 -4.82 1.27
N GLY A 21 -12.70 -3.75 0.48
CA GLY A 21 -12.14 -2.50 0.94
C GLY A 21 -13.27 -1.53 1.28
N THR A 22 -13.45 -1.20 2.56
CA THR A 22 -14.36 -0.12 2.94
C THR A 22 -13.70 1.21 2.56
N ALA A 23 -14.12 1.81 1.44
CA ALA A 23 -13.75 3.18 1.10
C ALA A 23 -14.63 4.13 1.92
N VAL A 24 -14.05 4.78 2.94
CA VAL A 24 -14.71 5.88 3.64
C VAL A 24 -14.43 7.15 2.83
N ARG A 25 -15.48 7.75 2.26
CA ARG A 25 -15.39 9.04 1.57
C ARG A 25 -15.33 10.13 2.64
N VAL A 26 -14.13 10.61 2.93
CA VAL A 26 -13.90 11.76 3.80
C VAL A 26 -14.29 13.05 3.05
N PRO A 27 -15.27 13.84 3.53
CA PRO A 27 -15.56 15.18 2.99
C PRO A 27 -14.29 16.04 3.04
N GLY A 28 -13.97 16.76 1.95
CA GLY A 28 -12.76 17.61 1.84
C GLY A 28 -11.65 17.07 0.93
N THR A 29 -11.72 15.80 0.50
CA THR A 29 -10.76 15.19 -0.46
C THR A 29 -11.04 15.50 -1.94
N ALA A 30 -11.95 16.43 -2.23
CA ALA A 30 -12.34 16.74 -3.61
C ALA A 30 -11.16 17.32 -4.42
N LYS A 31 -10.37 18.23 -3.82
CA LYS A 31 -9.23 18.91 -4.47
C LYS A 31 -7.87 18.25 -4.21
N GLU A 32 -7.79 17.36 -3.22
CA GLU A 32 -6.55 16.74 -2.73
C GLU A 32 -6.67 15.22 -2.82
N GLY A 33 -5.70 14.55 -3.46
CA GLY A 33 -5.68 13.10 -3.63
C GLY A 33 -4.53 12.46 -2.86
N PRO A 34 -4.73 11.30 -2.21
CA PRO A 34 -3.65 10.58 -1.57
C PRO A 34 -2.70 9.95 -2.59
N VAL A 35 -1.40 10.00 -2.31
CA VAL A 35 -0.34 9.26 -3.03
C VAL A 35 0.45 8.45 -2.00
N CYS A 36 0.87 7.23 -2.35
CA CYS A 36 1.60 6.37 -1.43
C CYS A 36 2.91 5.81 -2.01
N LEU A 37 3.90 5.63 -1.13
CA LEU A 37 5.07 4.80 -1.34
C LEU A 37 4.93 3.53 -0.48
N VAL A 38 5.35 2.37 -1.00
CA VAL A 38 5.18 1.07 -0.35
C VAL A 38 6.53 0.36 -0.22
N HIS A 39 6.79 -0.22 0.94
CA HIS A 39 7.93 -1.07 1.23
C HIS A 39 7.42 -2.37 1.89
N SER A 40 7.93 -3.52 1.46
CA SER A 40 7.48 -4.82 1.96
C SER A 40 8.64 -5.80 2.07
N ASP A 41 8.65 -6.55 3.16
CA ASP A 41 9.56 -7.67 3.42
C ASP A 41 8.73 -8.95 3.56
N THR A 42 9.00 -9.93 2.70
CA THR A 42 8.24 -11.19 2.63
C THR A 42 9.17 -12.36 2.92
N ALA A 43 8.92 -13.06 4.02
CA ALA A 43 9.70 -14.21 4.45
C ALA A 43 9.26 -15.51 3.74
N SER A 44 7.96 -15.68 3.47
CA SER A 44 7.46 -16.89 2.81
C SER A 44 6.17 -16.67 2.02
N VAL A 45 6.01 -17.41 0.92
CA VAL A 45 4.80 -17.41 0.09
C VAL A 45 3.91 -18.58 0.48
N ARG A 46 2.60 -18.33 0.58
CA ARG A 46 1.62 -19.31 1.06
C ARG A 46 1.04 -20.17 -0.05
N ARG A 47 0.60 -21.36 0.36
CA ARG A 47 -0.12 -22.29 -0.50
C ARG A 47 -1.61 -22.02 -0.44
N TRP A 48 -2.31 -22.50 -1.47
CA TRP A 48 -3.76 -22.45 -1.51
C TRP A 48 -4.37 -23.15 -0.29
N GLY A 49 -5.44 -22.56 0.24
CA GLY A 49 -6.18 -23.10 1.38
C GLY A 49 -5.65 -22.69 2.76
N ASP A 50 -4.49 -22.02 2.85
CA ASP A 50 -4.02 -21.44 4.10
C ASP A 50 -4.86 -20.22 4.51
N VAL A 51 -4.98 -20.05 5.83
CA VAL A 51 -5.68 -18.93 6.46
C VAL A 51 -4.64 -18.04 7.07
N VAL A 52 -4.68 -16.75 6.72
CA VAL A 52 -3.75 -15.76 7.25
C VAL A 52 -4.52 -14.71 8.04
N GLN A 53 -3.89 -14.21 9.09
CA GLN A 53 -4.36 -13.05 9.84
C GLN A 53 -3.61 -11.81 9.36
N VAL A 54 -4.36 -10.80 8.93
CA VAL A 54 -3.81 -9.50 8.56
C VAL A 54 -4.13 -8.51 9.66
N ASN A 55 -3.07 -7.99 10.28
CA ASN A 55 -3.14 -6.90 11.23
C ASN A 55 -2.67 -5.62 10.54
N SER A 56 -3.43 -4.53 10.65
CA SER A 56 -3.05 -3.23 10.10
C SER A 56 -3.43 -2.10 11.03
N TRP A 57 -2.54 -1.11 11.10
CA TRP A 57 -2.74 0.12 11.86
C TRP A 57 -2.18 1.30 11.08
N VAL A 58 -2.58 2.51 11.50
CA VAL A 58 -2.09 3.77 10.96
C VAL A 58 -1.34 4.53 12.04
N ALA A 59 -0.26 5.20 11.65
CA ALA A 59 0.56 6.02 12.52
C ALA A 59 0.88 7.35 11.81
N ALA A 60 1.28 8.37 12.57
CA ALA A 60 1.79 9.59 11.97
C ALA A 60 3.13 9.34 11.26
N SER A 61 3.36 10.03 10.14
CA SER A 61 4.66 10.02 9.44
C SER A 61 5.09 11.46 9.16
N GLY A 62 6.04 11.96 9.95
CA GLY A 62 6.46 13.36 9.87
C GLY A 62 5.29 14.34 10.08
N LYS A 63 5.38 15.54 9.47
CA LYS A 63 4.40 16.62 9.67
C LYS A 63 3.13 16.47 8.81
N ASN A 64 3.28 15.91 7.60
CA ASN A 64 2.25 15.92 6.55
C ASN A 64 1.94 14.53 5.98
N GLY A 65 2.56 13.47 6.51
CA GLY A 65 2.36 12.10 6.06
C GLY A 65 1.61 11.26 7.09
N MET A 66 1.01 10.18 6.61
CA MET A 66 0.55 9.09 7.45
C MET A 66 1.24 7.81 7.02
N ARG A 67 1.61 6.98 7.98
CA ARG A 67 2.10 5.63 7.74
C ARG A 67 0.97 4.65 7.94
N ARG A 68 0.88 3.64 7.08
CA ARG A 68 0.06 2.45 7.31
C ARG A 68 0.96 1.25 7.29
N ASP A 69 0.89 0.48 8.36
CA ASP A 69 1.68 -0.72 8.55
C ASP A 69 0.79 -1.95 8.49
N TRP A 70 1.40 -3.06 8.09
CA TRP A 70 0.78 -4.38 8.04
C TRP A 70 1.74 -5.45 8.56
N ILE A 71 1.20 -6.39 9.33
CA ILE A 71 1.81 -7.68 9.58
C ILE A 71 0.82 -8.76 9.17
N VAL A 72 1.31 -9.72 8.38
CA VAL A 72 0.56 -10.90 7.96
C VAL A 72 1.12 -12.11 8.70
N HIS A 73 0.26 -12.83 9.42
CA HIS A 73 0.59 -14.04 10.16
C HIS A 73 -0.10 -15.26 9.57
N ASP A 74 0.51 -16.43 9.72
CA ASP A 74 -0.21 -17.69 9.59
C ASP A 74 -1.09 -17.94 10.81
N CYS A 75 -2.36 -18.26 10.60
CA CYS A 75 -3.26 -18.64 11.69
C CYS A 75 -2.90 -20.01 12.31
N LYS A 76 -2.23 -20.91 11.58
CA LYS A 76 -1.83 -22.23 12.07
C LYS A 76 -0.56 -22.18 12.91
N THR A 77 0.51 -21.56 12.38
CA THR A 77 1.81 -21.54 13.05
C THR A 77 2.06 -20.30 13.89
N GLY A 78 1.35 -19.19 13.61
CA GLY A 78 1.60 -17.89 14.23
C GLY A 78 2.77 -17.11 13.61
N ASP A 79 3.50 -17.73 12.67
CA ASP A 79 4.68 -17.13 12.07
C ASP A 79 4.34 -15.86 11.27
N ILE A 80 5.26 -14.90 11.29
CA ILE A 80 5.19 -13.70 10.46
C ILE A 80 5.57 -14.07 9.04
N LEU A 81 4.64 -13.88 8.11
CA LEU A 81 4.81 -14.18 6.69
C LEU A 81 5.32 -12.97 5.93
N THR A 82 4.75 -11.81 6.23
CA THR A 82 5.04 -10.56 5.54
C THR A 82 4.89 -9.40 6.50
N ARG A 83 5.81 -8.45 6.40
CA ARG A 83 5.70 -7.11 6.97
C ARG A 83 5.63 -6.13 5.80
N ALA A 84 4.77 -5.14 5.90
CA ALA A 84 4.71 -4.08 4.91
C ALA A 84 4.45 -2.74 5.58
N SER A 85 5.01 -1.68 5.02
CA SER A 85 4.72 -0.31 5.40
C SER A 85 4.46 0.51 4.16
N SER A 86 3.57 1.49 4.29
CA SER A 86 3.33 2.49 3.27
C SER A 86 3.24 3.87 3.86
N VAL A 87 3.84 4.84 3.18
CA VAL A 87 3.76 6.25 3.54
C VAL A 87 2.83 6.93 2.56
N TRP A 88 1.83 7.63 3.09
CA TRP A 88 0.81 8.33 2.34
C TRP A 88 0.94 9.82 2.57
N VAL A 89 0.92 10.57 1.49
CA VAL A 89 0.98 12.03 1.47
C VAL A 89 -0.17 12.58 0.64
N MET A 90 -0.60 13.80 0.95
CA MET A 90 -1.60 14.48 0.15
C MET A 90 -0.94 15.18 -1.04
N MET A 91 -1.62 15.13 -2.19
CA MET A 91 -1.22 15.80 -3.40
C MET A 91 -2.38 16.62 -3.93
N ASN A 92 -2.11 17.88 -4.22
CA ASN A 92 -3.08 18.78 -4.83
C ASN A 92 -3.34 18.35 -6.27
N LYS A 93 -4.61 18.13 -6.63
CA LYS A 93 -4.97 17.58 -7.95
C LYS A 93 -4.73 18.56 -9.09
N GLU A 94 -4.90 19.85 -8.84
CA GLU A 94 -4.75 20.92 -9.84
C GLU A 94 -3.27 21.25 -10.08
N THR A 95 -2.52 21.50 -9.02
CA THR A 95 -1.11 21.93 -9.09
C THR A 95 -0.13 20.75 -9.17
N ARG A 96 -0.58 19.53 -8.87
CA ARG A 96 0.25 18.30 -8.80
C ARG A 96 1.40 18.39 -7.79
N ARG A 97 1.31 19.28 -6.79
CA ARG A 97 2.31 19.46 -5.73
C ARG A 97 1.87 18.76 -4.44
N LEU A 98 2.84 18.32 -3.64
CA LEU A 98 2.57 17.80 -2.30
C LEU A 98 1.94 18.90 -1.43
N SER A 99 0.91 18.52 -0.69
CA SER A 99 0.14 19.41 0.16
C SER A 99 0.13 18.91 1.60
N LYS A 100 -0.28 19.78 2.52
CA LYS A 100 -0.55 19.38 3.91
C LYS A 100 -1.85 18.59 3.96
N ILE A 101 -1.96 17.68 4.92
CA ILE A 101 -3.26 17.07 5.26
C ILE A 101 -4.20 18.19 5.74
N PRO A 102 -5.35 18.42 5.06
CA PRO A 102 -6.32 19.41 5.50
C PRO A 102 -6.79 19.13 6.93
N ASP A 103 -7.05 20.17 7.71
CA ASP A 103 -7.37 20.02 9.14
C ASP A 103 -8.64 19.19 9.37
N GLU A 104 -9.65 19.33 8.51
CA GLU A 104 -10.87 18.50 8.52
C GLU A 104 -10.54 17.01 8.43
N VAL A 105 -9.69 16.63 7.47
CA VAL A 105 -9.23 15.26 7.28
C VAL A 105 -8.40 14.80 8.48
N ARG A 106 -7.52 15.67 9.01
CA ARG A 106 -6.69 15.37 10.17
C ARG A 106 -7.53 15.08 11.42
N VAL A 107 -8.59 15.85 11.65
CA VAL A 107 -9.52 15.65 12.76
C VAL A 107 -10.25 14.31 12.61
N GLU A 108 -10.63 13.92 11.40
CA GLU A 108 -11.31 12.65 11.16
C GLU A 108 -10.37 11.44 11.34
N ILE A 109 -9.16 11.49 10.80
CA ILE A 109 -8.23 10.35 10.83
C ILE A 109 -7.39 10.28 12.12
N GLY A 110 -7.17 11.41 12.79
CA GLY A 110 -6.29 11.54 13.94
C GLY A 110 -6.59 10.57 15.09
N PRO A 111 -7.87 10.34 15.46
CA PRO A 111 -8.23 9.37 16.49
C PRO A 111 -7.81 7.92 16.19
N TYR A 112 -7.58 7.57 14.92
CA TYR A 112 -7.16 6.23 14.52
C TYR A 112 -5.65 6.02 14.57
N PHE A 113 -4.87 7.10 14.74
CA PHE A 113 -3.42 7.00 14.78
C PHE A 113 -2.97 6.33 16.06
N VAL A 114 -2.14 5.30 15.93
CA VAL A 114 -1.47 4.63 17.03
C VAL A 114 -0.03 5.10 17.12
N ASP A 115 0.45 5.24 18.36
CA ASP A 115 1.85 5.49 18.64
C ASP A 115 2.60 4.13 18.61
N SER A 116 3.07 3.77 17.43
CA SER A 116 3.80 2.53 17.18
C SER A 116 5.07 2.84 16.39
N PRO A 117 6.21 2.20 16.72
CA PRO A 117 7.38 2.27 15.87
C PRO A 117 7.08 1.69 14.47
N PRO A 118 7.84 2.08 13.44
CA PRO A 118 7.76 1.45 12.11
C PRO A 118 7.94 -0.07 12.19
N VAL A 119 7.14 -0.81 11.41
CA VAL A 119 7.22 -2.28 11.33
C VAL A 119 8.42 -2.77 10.52
N LEU A 120 8.97 -1.90 9.69
CA LEU A 120 10.19 -2.09 8.91
C LEU A 120 11.10 -0.92 9.22
N ASP A 121 12.40 -1.19 9.35
CA ASP A 121 13.40 -0.14 9.47
C ASP A 121 13.30 0.80 8.27
N GLU A 122 13.51 2.09 8.48
CA GLU A 122 13.54 3.03 7.36
C GLU A 122 14.70 2.66 6.42
N ASP A 123 14.37 2.04 5.30
CA ASP A 123 15.31 1.86 4.20
C ASP A 123 15.52 3.21 3.51
N SER A 124 16.48 4.00 4.02
CA SER A 124 16.83 5.31 3.47
C SER A 124 17.57 5.22 2.14
N ARG A 125 17.78 4.01 1.59
CA ARG A 125 18.41 3.85 0.28
C ARG A 125 17.46 4.39 -0.79
N LYS A 126 17.88 5.46 -1.46
CA LYS A 126 17.20 5.93 -2.67
C LYS A 126 17.27 4.81 -3.70
N LEU A 127 16.12 4.40 -4.21
CA LEU A 127 16.06 3.51 -5.35
C LEU A 127 16.83 4.17 -6.51
N PRO A 128 17.89 3.53 -7.04
CA PRO A 128 18.64 4.10 -8.15
C PRO A 128 17.70 4.22 -9.34
N LYS A 129 17.78 5.35 -10.05
CA LYS A 129 17.00 5.55 -11.27
C LYS A 129 17.50 4.53 -12.31
N LEU A 130 16.61 3.66 -12.78
CA LEU A 130 16.90 2.78 -13.91
C LEU A 130 17.08 3.64 -15.17
N ASN A 131 18.13 3.34 -15.95
CA ASN A 131 18.36 3.96 -17.24
C ASN A 131 17.88 2.99 -18.33
N GLU A 132 17.12 3.50 -19.31
CA GLU A 132 16.63 2.72 -20.44
C GLU A 132 17.80 2.10 -21.23
N SER A 133 18.94 2.78 -21.33
CA SER A 133 20.09 2.26 -22.08
C SER A 133 20.83 1.12 -21.36
N THR A 134 20.55 0.87 -20.08
CA THR A 134 21.21 -0.17 -19.27
C THR A 134 20.21 -1.18 -18.71
N ALA A 135 18.96 -1.15 -19.17
CA ALA A 135 17.94 -2.08 -18.70
C ALA A 135 18.06 -3.40 -19.44
N ASP A 136 18.14 -4.51 -18.70
CA ASP A 136 18.19 -5.86 -19.29
C ASP A 136 16.91 -6.20 -20.05
N TYR A 137 15.77 -5.66 -19.60
CA TYR A 137 14.45 -5.87 -20.19
C TYR A 137 13.66 -4.57 -20.26
N ILE A 138 13.08 -4.29 -21.43
CA ILE A 138 12.20 -3.13 -21.66
C ILE A 138 10.91 -3.63 -22.29
N ARG A 139 9.78 -3.31 -21.66
CA ARG A 139 8.44 -3.55 -22.21
C ARG A 139 7.74 -2.23 -22.46
N THR A 140 7.46 -1.95 -23.72
CA THR A 140 6.71 -0.76 -24.16
C THR A 140 5.24 -1.12 -24.42
N GLY A 141 4.39 -0.09 -24.58
CA GLY A 141 2.98 -0.28 -24.94
C GLY A 141 2.05 -0.72 -23.81
N LEU A 142 2.50 -0.64 -22.54
CA LEU A 142 1.67 -0.94 -21.37
C LEU A 142 0.53 0.08 -21.27
N THR A 143 -0.66 -0.33 -21.70
CA THR A 143 -1.86 0.52 -21.69
C THR A 143 -2.87 -0.01 -20.65
N PRO A 144 -3.33 0.82 -19.71
CA PRO A 144 -4.32 0.40 -18.72
C PRO A 144 -5.67 0.13 -19.39
N LYS A 145 -6.34 -0.93 -18.95
CA LYS A 145 -7.73 -1.22 -19.29
C LYS A 145 -8.67 -0.45 -18.36
N ARG A 146 -9.95 -0.33 -18.75
CA ARG A 146 -10.98 0.28 -17.90
C ARG A 146 -11.08 -0.37 -16.51
N SER A 147 -10.85 -1.69 -16.42
CA SER A 147 -10.83 -2.45 -15.16
C SER A 147 -9.60 -2.17 -14.29
N ASP A 148 -8.54 -1.57 -14.84
CA ASP A 148 -7.33 -1.23 -14.11
C ASP A 148 -7.44 0.13 -13.40
N LEU A 149 -8.52 0.88 -13.66
CA LEU A 149 -8.78 2.18 -13.03
C LEU A 149 -9.49 2.01 -11.68
N ASP A 150 -9.10 2.82 -10.71
CA ASP A 150 -9.77 2.92 -9.42
C ASP A 150 -10.95 3.91 -9.45
N VAL A 151 -11.60 4.08 -8.30
CA VAL A 151 -12.74 5.00 -8.15
C VAL A 151 -12.39 6.48 -8.38
N ASN A 152 -11.10 6.82 -8.38
CA ASN A 152 -10.60 8.17 -8.67
C ASN A 152 -10.19 8.33 -10.14
N LEU A 153 -10.47 7.32 -10.98
CA LEU A 153 -10.06 7.27 -12.39
C LEU A 153 -8.54 7.27 -12.59
N HIS A 154 -7.78 6.87 -11.57
CA HIS A 154 -6.35 6.64 -11.68
C HIS A 154 -6.07 5.15 -11.88
N VAL A 155 -4.94 4.82 -12.49
CA VAL A 155 -4.47 3.43 -12.54
C VAL A 155 -4.23 2.94 -11.11
N ASN A 156 -4.82 1.81 -10.75
CA ASN A 156 -4.70 1.24 -9.42
C ASN A 156 -3.23 0.91 -9.09
N ASN A 157 -2.76 1.23 -7.89
CA ASN A 157 -1.39 0.95 -7.45
C ASN A 157 -0.98 -0.53 -7.61
N VAL A 158 -1.92 -1.46 -7.46
CA VAL A 158 -1.66 -2.91 -7.65
C VAL A 158 -1.35 -3.24 -9.12
N LYS A 159 -1.85 -2.45 -10.08
CA LYS A 159 -1.56 -2.65 -11.49
C LYS A 159 -0.08 -2.39 -11.82
N TYR A 160 0.52 -1.38 -11.20
CA TYR A 160 1.94 -1.08 -11.35
C TYR A 160 2.83 -2.24 -10.89
N VAL A 161 2.48 -2.90 -9.78
CA VAL A 161 3.20 -4.11 -9.32
C VAL A 161 3.10 -5.23 -10.36
N GLY A 162 1.91 -5.43 -10.94
CA GLY A 162 1.71 -6.39 -12.02
C GLY A 162 2.63 -6.13 -13.23
N TRP A 163 2.71 -4.87 -13.68
CA TRP A 163 3.61 -4.49 -14.78
C TRP A 163 5.08 -4.69 -14.45
N ILE A 164 5.51 -4.37 -13.22
CA ILE A 164 6.91 -4.57 -12.79
C ILE A 164 7.27 -6.06 -12.83
N VAL A 165 6.39 -6.93 -12.34
CA VAL A 165 6.63 -8.39 -12.32
C VAL A 165 6.56 -8.99 -13.73
N GLU A 166 5.67 -8.51 -14.59
CA GLU A 166 5.54 -8.96 -15.99
C GLU A 166 6.85 -8.76 -16.79
N VAL A 167 7.59 -7.69 -16.53
CA VAL A 167 8.88 -7.41 -17.19
C VAL A 167 9.97 -8.40 -16.77
N ASN A 168 9.89 -8.94 -15.54
CA ASN A 168 10.90 -9.85 -15.00
C ASN A 168 10.60 -11.35 -15.26
N LEU A 169 9.41 -11.66 -15.80
CA LEU A 169 8.91 -13.03 -15.92
C LEU A 169 9.50 -13.84 -17.08
N PHE A 170 10.28 -13.23 -17.98
CA PHE A 170 10.86 -13.94 -19.13
C PHE A 170 12.22 -14.61 -18.88
N SER A 171 12.76 -14.57 -17.65
CA SER A 171 14.03 -15.24 -17.31
C SER A 171 13.88 -16.56 -16.54
N PHE A 172 12.65 -17.04 -16.31
CA PHE A 172 12.37 -18.25 -15.51
C PHE A 172 11.74 -19.42 -16.28
N PHE A 173 11.77 -19.39 -17.62
CA PHE A 173 11.43 -20.53 -18.48
C PHE A 173 12.55 -20.84 -19.46
#